data_AF-A0A2N3DC57-F1
#
_entry.id   AF-A0A2N3DC57-F1
#
_cell.length_a   1.000
_cell.length_b   1.000
_cell.length_c   1.000
_cell.angle_alpha   90.00
_cell.angle_beta   90.00
_cell.angle_gamma   90.00
#
_symmetry.space_group_name_H-M   'P 1'
#
loop_
_entity.id
_entity.type
_entity.pdbx_description
1 polymer ?
#
loop_
_entity_poly.entity_id
_entity_poly.type
_entity_poly.pdbx_seq_one_letter_code
_entity_poly.pdbx_strand_id
1 'polypeptide(L)'
;MKSYRVSGLTVDSDIALPSFAGIDRAATADIVVRAGAVPDQVAGAQLIGPNWVLAPGAIILGIPGVVRMMMHGGDTLTYAVEPGALSE
;
A
#
# COMPACT_ATOMS: atom_id res chain seq x y z
N MET A 1 -2.35 9.76 11.01
CA MET A 1 -3.18 8.73 10.33
C MET A 1 -4.64 9.12 10.43
N LYS A 2 -5.39 8.89 9.36
CA LYS A 2 -6.85 9.06 9.26
C LYS A 2 -7.48 7.70 9.00
N SER A 3 -8.70 7.48 9.48
CA SER A 3 -9.44 6.22 9.31
C SER A 3 -10.53 6.38 8.25
N TYR A 4 -10.70 5.36 7.41
CA TYR A 4 -11.65 5.36 6.30
C TYR A 4 -12.43 4.04 6.25
N ARG A 5 -13.62 4.05 5.65
CA ARG A 5 -14.33 2.83 5.24
C ARG A 5 -14.06 2.57 3.76
N VAL A 6 -13.45 1.42 3.46
CA VAL A 6 -13.09 0.99 2.10
C VAL A 6 -13.62 -0.42 1.87
N SER A 7 -14.60 -0.58 0.98
CA SER A 7 -15.17 -1.90 0.65
C SER A 7 -15.60 -2.73 1.88
N GLY A 8 -16.15 -2.07 2.90
CA GLY A 8 -16.56 -2.71 4.16
C GLY A 8 -15.45 -2.87 5.20
N LEU A 9 -14.18 -2.61 4.85
CA LEU A 9 -13.03 -2.67 5.76
C LEU A 9 -12.70 -1.31 6.37
N THR A 10 -12.16 -1.36 7.58
CA THR A 10 -11.60 -0.21 8.31
C THR A 10 -10.14 -0.03 7.89
N VAL A 11 -9.81 1.12 7.31
CA VAL A 11 -8.47 1.40 6.81
C VAL A 11 -7.86 2.60 7.53
N ASP A 12 -6.75 2.39 8.22
CA ASP A 12 -5.93 3.47 8.76
C ASP A 12 -4.85 3.84 7.74
N SER A 13 -4.81 5.10 7.31
CA SER A 13 -3.87 5.58 6.29
C SER A 13 -3.15 6.84 6.74
N ASP A 14 -1.84 6.91 6.49
CA ASP A 14 -1.04 8.11 6.69
C ASP A 14 -1.11 9.11 5.52
N ILE A 15 -1.58 8.68 4.34
CA ILE A 15 -2.00 9.56 3.23
C ILE A 15 -3.51 9.79 3.19
N ALA A 16 -3.88 10.93 2.60
CA ALA A 16 -5.27 11.28 2.37
C ALA A 16 -5.88 10.37 1.28
N LEU A 17 -7.07 9.84 1.56
CA LEU A 17 -7.84 9.01 0.63
C LEU A 17 -9.16 9.74 0.32
N PRO A 18 -9.13 10.82 -0.48
CA PRO A 18 -10.23 11.79 -0.57
C PRO A 18 -11.53 11.22 -1.15
N SER A 19 -11.45 10.14 -1.94
CA SER A 19 -12.63 9.48 -2.52
C SER A 19 -13.35 8.55 -1.55
N PHE A 20 -12.83 8.36 -0.33
CA PHE A 20 -13.39 7.43 0.65
C PHE A 20 -14.02 8.18 1.82
N ALA A 21 -15.08 7.59 2.38
CA ALA A 21 -15.72 8.11 3.58
C ALA A 21 -14.76 8.01 4.77
N GLY A 22 -14.36 9.17 5.30
CA GLY A 22 -13.68 9.25 6.58
C GLY A 22 -14.61 8.81 7.71
N ILE A 23 -14.05 8.16 8.71
CA ILE A 23 -14.77 7.71 9.91
C ILE A 23 -14.03 8.16 11.16
N ASP A 24 -14.73 8.13 12.29
CA ASP A 24 -14.06 8.22 13.59
C ASP A 24 -13.08 7.06 13.74
N ARG A 25 -11.94 7.34 14.37
CA ARG A 25 -10.88 6.36 14.50
C ARG A 25 -11.36 5.12 15.26
N ALA A 26 -11.32 3.97 14.60
CA ALA A 26 -11.64 2.69 15.22
C ALA A 26 -10.53 2.23 16.16
N ALA A 27 -10.86 1.39 17.14
CA ALA A 27 -9.88 0.79 18.04
C ALA A 27 -8.89 -0.14 17.31
N THR A 28 -9.34 -0.80 16.24
CA THR A 28 -8.55 -1.71 15.41
C THR A 28 -8.86 -1.46 13.94
N ALA A 29 -7.84 -1.22 13.13
CA ALA A 29 -7.97 -1.17 11.67
C ALA A 29 -7.81 -2.57 11.08
N ASP A 30 -8.60 -2.88 10.05
CA ASP A 30 -8.46 -4.13 9.29
C ASP A 30 -7.25 -4.04 8.34
N ILE A 31 -7.00 -2.85 7.79
CA ILE A 31 -5.85 -2.56 6.93
C ILE A 31 -5.12 -1.31 7.43
N VAL A 32 -3.79 -1.34 7.41
CA VAL A 32 -2.93 -0.18 7.67
C VAL A 32 -2.15 0.16 6.40
N VAL A 33 -2.34 1.39 5.91
CA VAL A 33 -1.59 2.00 4.82
C VAL A 33 -0.55 2.94 5.40
N ARG A 34 0.71 2.75 5.05
CA ARG A 34 1.81 3.57 5.55
C ARG A 34 2.96 3.75 4.56
N ALA A 35 3.60 4.91 4.62
CA ALA A 35 4.88 5.14 3.97
C ALA A 35 5.96 4.22 4.56
N GLY A 36 6.85 3.73 3.73
CA GLY A 36 8.00 2.95 4.16
C GLY A 36 8.81 2.40 2.99
N ALA A 37 9.98 1.86 3.28
CA ALA A 37 10.80 1.22 2.25
C ALA A 37 10.09 -0.04 1.73
N VAL A 38 9.94 -0.12 0.41
CA VAL A 38 9.47 -1.33 -0.27
C VAL A 38 10.65 -1.94 -1.02
N PRO A 39 11.04 -3.19 -0.72
CA PRO A 39 12.18 -3.83 -1.38
C PRO A 39 11.99 -3.95 -2.90
N ASP A 40 13.07 -3.72 -3.64
CA ASP A 40 13.08 -3.94 -5.10
C ASP A 40 13.04 -5.42 -5.47
N GLN A 41 13.52 -6.27 -4.56
CA GLN A 41 13.57 -7.71 -4.72
C GLN A 41 13.11 -8.39 -3.42
N VAL A 42 12.31 -9.44 -3.57
CA VAL A 42 11.90 -10.32 -2.48
C VAL A 42 12.24 -11.75 -2.85
N ALA A 43 12.75 -12.52 -1.90
CA ALA A 43 13.10 -13.92 -2.16
C ALA A 43 11.87 -14.73 -2.58
N GLY A 44 12.02 -15.55 -3.62
CA GLY A 44 10.89 -16.32 -4.19
C GLY A 44 9.87 -15.46 -4.95
N ALA A 45 10.21 -14.22 -5.27
CA ALA A 45 9.40 -13.36 -6.12
C ALA A 45 9.23 -13.94 -7.53
N GLN A 46 7.99 -13.99 -8.00
CA GLN A 46 7.62 -14.31 -9.36
C GLN A 46 6.94 -13.11 -10.00
N LEU A 47 7.42 -12.72 -11.18
CA LEU A 47 6.73 -11.71 -12.00
C LEU A 47 5.46 -12.35 -12.58
N ILE A 48 4.30 -11.80 -12.23
CA ILE A 48 2.98 -12.31 -12.65
C ILE A 48 2.23 -11.32 -13.56
N GLY A 49 2.86 -10.20 -13.91
CA GLY A 49 2.32 -9.18 -14.79
C GLY A 49 3.37 -8.12 -15.13
N PRO A 50 2.99 -7.03 -15.84
CA PRO A 50 3.94 -6.00 -16.24
C PRO A 50 4.56 -5.25 -15.05
N ASN A 51 3.84 -5.19 -13.93
CA ASN A 51 4.25 -4.48 -12.72
C ASN A 51 3.88 -5.20 -11.42
N TRP A 52 3.44 -6.47 -11.52
CA TRP A 52 3.00 -7.26 -10.39
C TRP A 52 4.01 -8.35 -10.09
N VAL A 53 4.45 -8.39 -8.84
CA VAL A 53 5.34 -9.43 -8.32
C VAL A 53 4.63 -10.12 -7.16
N LEU A 54 4.54 -11.44 -7.23
CA LEU A 54 4.05 -12.28 -6.15
C LEU A 54 5.22 -12.89 -5.41
N ALA A 55 5.23 -12.79 -4.08
CA ALA A 55 6.20 -13.45 -3.22
C ALA A 55 5.46 -14.19 -2.09
N PRO A 56 6.12 -15.13 -1.39
CA PRO A 56 5.49 -15.79 -0.25
C PRO A 56 5.00 -14.77 0.80
N GLY A 57 3.68 -14.69 0.99
CA GLY A 57 3.04 -13.79 1.96
C GLY A 57 3.01 -12.30 1.56
N ALA A 58 3.39 -11.96 0.33
CA ALA A 58 3.39 -10.57 -0.14
C ALA A 58 3.04 -10.43 -1.63
N ILE A 59 2.40 -9.30 -1.96
CA ILE A 59 2.17 -8.86 -3.34
C ILE A 59 2.78 -7.48 -3.48
N ILE A 60 3.54 -7.26 -4.55
CA ILE A 60 4.20 -5.99 -4.84
C ILE A 60 3.66 -5.46 -6.17
N LEU A 61 3.33 -4.17 -6.18
CA LEU A 61 2.91 -3.42 -7.35
C LEU A 61 3.84 -2.22 -7.53
N GLY A 62 4.54 -2.15 -8.66
CA GLY A 62 5.42 -1.03 -9.00
C GLY A 62 4.89 -0.20 -10.17
N ILE A 63 4.55 1.06 -9.94
CA ILE A 63 4.22 2.01 -11.01
C ILE A 63 5.44 2.93 -11.20
N PRO A 64 6.22 2.76 -12.29
CA PRO A 64 7.44 3.53 -12.52
C PRO A 64 7.17 5.04 -12.48
N GLY A 65 8.03 5.78 -11.77
CA GLY A 65 7.90 7.23 -11.63
C GLY A 65 6.66 7.68 -10.85
N VAL A 66 5.99 6.77 -10.13
CA VAL A 66 4.84 7.10 -9.28
C VAL A 66 5.00 6.50 -7.89
N VAL A 67 4.95 5.18 -7.76
CA VAL A 67 4.92 4.50 -6.46
C VAL A 67 5.33 3.05 -6.59
N ARG A 68 5.99 2.52 -5.56
CA ARG A 68 6.11 1.09 -5.32
C ARG A 68 5.34 0.74 -4.04
N MET A 69 4.48 -0.26 -4.11
CA MET A 69 3.61 -0.68 -3.01
C MET A 69 3.80 -2.17 -2.73
N MET A 70 3.74 -2.55 -1.46
CA MET A 70 3.75 -3.94 -1.03
C MET A 70 2.64 -4.19 -0.03
N MET A 71 1.78 -5.14 -0.34
CA MET A 71 0.84 -5.74 0.58
C MET A 71 1.50 -6.94 1.24
N HIS A 72 1.53 -7.02 2.57
CA HIS A 72 2.07 -8.16 3.30
C HIS A 72 1.24 -8.47 4.55
N GLY A 73 1.27 -9.73 5.00
CA GLY A 73 0.53 -10.17 6.20
C GLY A 73 -1.00 -10.15 6.07
N GLY A 74 -1.52 -9.70 4.92
CA GLY A 74 -2.96 -9.56 4.68
C GLY A 74 -3.58 -8.28 5.23
N ASP A 75 -2.85 -7.51 6.06
CA ASP A 75 -3.35 -6.32 6.74
C ASP A 75 -2.51 -5.05 6.54
N THR A 76 -1.29 -5.15 6.01
CA THR A 76 -0.39 -4.00 5.90
C THR A 76 -0.02 -3.71 4.44
N LEU A 77 -0.31 -2.47 4.01
CA LEU A 77 0.12 -1.92 2.74
C LEU A 77 1.20 -0.86 3.00
N THR A 78 2.43 -1.18 2.61
CA THR A 78 3.55 -0.22 2.67
C THR A 78 3.77 0.37 1.29
N TYR A 79 3.98 1.68 1.20
CA TYR A 79 4.28 2.35 -0.07
C TYR A 79 5.52 3.24 0.02
N ALA A 80 6.25 3.32 -1.09
CA ALA A 80 7.33 4.26 -1.34
C ALA A 80 7.03 5.03 -2.61
N VAL A 81 7.11 6.36 -2.55
CA VAL A 81 7.01 7.20 -3.74
C VAL A 81 8.28 7.01 -4.58
N GLU A 82 8.13 6.77 -5.88
CA GLU A 82 9.28 6.58 -6.76
C GLU A 82 9.97 7.94 -7.05
N PRO A 83 11.30 7.96 -7.25
CA PRO A 83 12.01 9.18 -7.63
C PRO A 83 11.37 9.85 -8.86
N GLY A 84 11.10 11.15 -8.76
CA GLY A 84 10.49 11.95 -9.85
C GLY A 84 8.96 12.00 -9.87
N ALA A 85 8.27 11.24 -9.00
CA ALA A 85 6.81 11.22 -8.95
C ALA A 85 6.14 12.51 -8.45
N LEU A 86 6.86 13.29 -7.63
CA LEU A 86 6.43 14.61 -7.19
C LEU A 86 7.14 15.65 -8.05
N SER A 87 6.65 15.83 -9.28
CA SER A 87 6.94 17.03 -10.05
C SER A 87 5.94 18.09 -9.61
N GLU A 88 6.42 19.17 -8.97
CA GLU A 88 5.63 20.37 -8.69
C GLU A 88 5.21 21.10 -9.97
#